data_AF-A0A522D0U9-F1
#
_entry.id   AF-A0A522D0U9-F1
#
_cell.length_a   1.000
_cell.length_b   1.000
_cell.length_c   1.000
_cell.angle_alpha   90.00
_cell.angle_beta   90.00
_cell.angle_gamma   90.00
#
_symmetry.space_group_name_H-M   'P 1'
#
loop_
_entity.id
_entity.type
_entity.pdbx_description
1 polymer ?
#
loop_
_entity_poly.entity_id
_entity_poly.type
_entity_poly.pdbx_seq_one_letter_code
_entity_poly.pdbx_strand_id
1 'polypeptide(L)'
;MLVPAITSVLTAVILFSAFAFFEGTAQYITLLMVGITAVAFVPSAVAVTQDVVHPGLRAMSLSINVIVQHVLGSALGPVFVGAVSDRYDIITALSVLPAFSILAAVLFFIGSFYYEGDAARAEKVAIELE
;
A
#
# COMPACT_ATOMS: atom_id res chain seq x y z
N MET A 1 6.99 -2.86 9.89
CA MET A 1 6.73 -2.91 8.44
C MET A 1 6.45 -4.31 7.85
N LEU A 2 6.51 -5.42 8.61
CA LEU A 2 6.24 -6.75 8.05
C LEU A 2 4.76 -6.99 7.71
N VAL A 3 3.84 -6.53 8.57
CA VAL A 3 2.39 -6.64 8.33
C VAL A 3 1.99 -6.02 6.98
N PRO A 4 2.34 -4.77 6.64
CA PRO A 4 1.96 -4.19 5.36
C PRO A 4 2.64 -4.92 4.18
N ALA A 5 3.88 -5.42 4.34
CA ALA A 5 4.53 -6.23 3.32
C ALA A 5 3.76 -7.53 3.05
N ILE A 6 3.37 -8.27 4.09
CA ILE A 6 2.63 -9.53 3.98
C ILE A 6 1.25 -9.30 3.34
N THR A 7 0.52 -8.27 3.75
CA THR A 7 -0.81 -7.99 3.18
C THR A 7 -0.70 -7.52 1.73
N SER A 8 0.34 -6.79 1.35
CA SER A 8 0.63 -6.46 -0.06
C SER A 8 0.97 -7.70 -0.90
N VAL A 9 1.75 -8.65 -0.39
CA VAL A 9 1.99 -9.94 -1.06
C VAL A 9 0.69 -10.73 -1.21
N LEU A 10 -0.12 -10.81 -0.15
CA LEU A 10 -1.41 -11.49 -0.19
C LEU A 10 -2.33 -10.88 -1.25
N THR A 11 -2.39 -9.55 -1.32
CA THR A 11 -3.15 -8.81 -2.34
C THR A 11 -2.65 -9.17 -3.74
N ALA A 12 -1.32 -9.23 -3.95
CA ALA A 12 -0.73 -9.61 -5.23
C ALA A 12 -1.11 -11.05 -5.63
N VAL A 13 -1.06 -12.00 -4.70
CA VAL A 13 -1.43 -13.40 -4.95
C VAL A 13 -2.90 -13.53 -5.34
N ILE A 14 -3.79 -12.83 -4.64
CA ILE A 14 -5.23 -12.85 -4.94
C ILE A 14 -5.51 -12.22 -6.30
N LEU A 15 -4.93 -11.04 -6.59
CA LEU A 15 -5.08 -10.38 -7.90
C LEU A 15 -4.51 -11.23 -9.03
N PHE A 16 -3.31 -11.79 -8.86
CA PHE A 16 -2.70 -12.66 -9.86
C PHE A 16 -3.59 -13.88 -10.12
N SER A 17 -4.09 -14.51 -9.06
CA SER A 17 -4.96 -15.68 -9.20
C SER A 17 -6.27 -15.33 -9.91
N ALA A 18 -6.86 -14.17 -9.59
CA ALA A 18 -8.08 -13.68 -10.22
C ALA A 18 -7.92 -13.48 -11.73
N PHE A 19 -6.80 -12.91 -12.18
CA PHE A 19 -6.58 -12.62 -13.61
C PHE A 19 -5.94 -13.78 -14.39
N ALA A 20 -5.25 -14.72 -13.72
CA ALA A 20 -4.56 -15.82 -14.39
C ALA A 20 -5.40 -17.10 -14.49
N PHE A 21 -6.27 -17.38 -13.52
CA PHE A 21 -6.93 -18.69 -13.41
C PHE A 21 -8.46 -18.66 -13.40
N PHE A 22 -9.08 -17.49 -13.19
CA PHE A 22 -10.53 -17.40 -13.01
C PHE A 22 -11.20 -16.54 -14.07
N GLU A 23 -12.43 -16.90 -14.42
CA GLU A 23 -13.31 -16.15 -15.31
C GLU A 23 -14.73 -16.09 -14.72
N GLY A 24 -15.53 -15.11 -15.16
CA GLY A 24 -16.94 -14.97 -14.76
C GLY A 24 -17.15 -14.75 -13.25
N THR A 25 -18.09 -15.49 -12.64
CA THR A 25 -18.48 -15.29 -11.24
C THR A 25 -17.33 -15.56 -10.25
N ALA A 26 -16.46 -16.53 -10.53
CA ALA A 26 -15.34 -16.86 -9.65
C ALA A 26 -14.30 -15.73 -9.60
N GLN A 27 -14.01 -15.11 -10.74
CA GLN A 27 -13.14 -13.94 -10.82
C GLN A 27 -13.74 -12.77 -10.04
N TYR A 28 -15.03 -12.50 -10.21
CA TYR A 28 -15.74 -11.43 -9.50
C TYR A 28 -15.67 -11.60 -7.97
N ILE A 29 -15.97 -12.80 -7.45
CA ILE A 29 -15.87 -13.10 -6.02
C ILE A 29 -14.44 -12.89 -5.51
N THR A 30 -13.45 -13.34 -6.26
CA THR A 30 -12.03 -13.17 -5.90
C THR A 30 -11.64 -11.70 -5.85
N LEU A 31 -12.12 -10.88 -6.80
CA LEU A 31 -11.87 -9.43 -6.82
C LEU A 31 -12.57 -8.70 -5.65
N LEU A 32 -13.72 -9.19 -5.17
CA LEU A 32 -14.32 -8.63 -3.95
C LEU A 32 -13.42 -8.83 -2.73
N MET A 33 -12.73 -9.97 -2.64
CA MET A 33 -11.76 -10.24 -1.55
C MET A 33 -10.52 -9.33 -1.63
N VAL A 34 -10.16 -8.85 -2.82
CA VAL A 34 -9.09 -7.86 -2.99
C VAL A 34 -9.42 -6.56 -2.25
N GLY A 35 -10.68 -6.12 -2.23
CA GLY A 35 -11.08 -4.90 -1.53
C GLY A 35 -10.71 -4.90 -0.03
N ILE A 36 -10.76 -6.07 0.61
CA ILE A 36 -10.39 -6.23 2.02
C ILE A 36 -8.86 -6.20 2.17
N THR A 37 -8.16 -6.99 1.36
CA THR A 37 -6.71 -7.18 1.49
C THR A 37 -5.91 -5.96 1.04
N ALA A 38 -6.38 -5.25 0.03
CA ALA A 38 -5.75 -4.04 -0.50
C ALA A 38 -5.78 -2.86 0.49
N VAL A 39 -6.73 -2.82 1.43
CA VAL A 39 -6.81 -1.75 2.45
C VAL A 39 -6.15 -2.17 3.78
N ALA A 40 -5.95 -3.47 4.00
CA ALA A 40 -5.42 -4.01 5.25
C ALA A 40 -4.02 -3.49 5.64
N PHE A 41 -3.19 -3.08 4.66
CA PHE A 41 -1.87 -2.53 4.94
C PHE A 41 -1.91 -1.12 5.54
N VAL A 42 -2.95 -0.34 5.26
CA VAL A 42 -3.04 1.10 5.56
C VAL A 42 -2.83 1.42 7.04
N PRO A 43 -3.60 0.84 7.99
CA PRO A 43 -3.45 1.21 9.40
C PRO A 43 -2.07 0.86 9.96
N SER A 44 -1.50 -0.27 9.56
CA SER A 44 -0.16 -0.67 10.02
C SER A 44 0.93 0.21 9.42
N ALA A 45 0.85 0.54 8.14
CA ALA A 45 1.80 1.44 7.50
C ALA A 45 1.76 2.84 8.13
N VAL A 46 0.57 3.38 8.36
CA VAL A 46 0.41 4.69 9.02
C VAL A 46 0.99 4.63 10.43
N ALA A 47 0.61 3.65 11.28
CA ALA A 47 1.13 3.54 12.64
C ALA A 47 2.67 3.56 12.68
N VAL A 48 3.32 2.74 11.85
CA VAL A 48 4.78 2.65 11.80
C VAL A 48 5.43 3.98 11.40
N THR A 49 4.85 4.72 10.46
CA THR A 49 5.37 6.05 10.10
C THR A 49 5.24 7.06 11.24
N GLN A 50 4.23 6.92 12.10
CA GLN A 50 4.04 7.81 13.25
C GLN A 50 4.99 7.51 14.41
N ASP A 51 5.45 6.27 14.53
CA ASP A 51 6.42 5.85 15.57
C ASP A 51 7.81 6.46 15.34
N VAL A 52 8.17 6.75 14.09
CA VAL A 52 9.48 7.31 13.72
C VAL A 52 9.47 8.84 13.57
N VAL A 53 8.37 9.50 13.92
CA VAL A 53 8.20 10.95 13.78
C VAL A 53 7.96 11.58 15.14
N HIS A 54 8.62 12.72 15.37
CA HIS A 54 8.43 13.53 16.58
C HIS A 54 6.93 13.84 16.80
N PRO A 55 6.38 13.72 18.03
CA PRO A 55 4.95 13.89 18.29
C PRO A 55 4.35 15.19 17.71
N GLY A 56 5.05 16.32 17.84
CA GLY A 56 4.64 17.61 17.29
C GLY A 56 4.61 17.72 15.76
N LEU A 57 5.18 16.74 15.03
CA LEU A 57 5.24 16.72 13.56
C LEU A 57 4.40 15.62 12.92
N ARG A 58 3.72 14.78 13.72
CA ARG A 58 2.90 13.65 13.25
C ARG A 58 1.80 14.06 12.26
N ALA A 59 1.13 15.19 12.53
CA ALA A 59 0.12 15.74 11.62
C ALA A 59 0.71 16.06 10.23
N MET A 60 1.87 16.73 10.18
CA MET A 60 2.56 17.04 8.93
C MET A 60 3.02 15.78 8.20
N SER A 61 3.55 14.79 8.91
CA SER A 61 3.93 13.49 8.36
C SER A 61 2.74 12.80 7.68
N LEU A 62 1.57 12.76 8.35
CA LEU A 62 0.36 12.19 7.78
C LEU A 62 -0.12 12.97 6.54
N SER A 63 -0.09 14.30 6.58
CA SER A 63 -0.46 15.13 5.42
C SER A 63 0.42 14.86 4.21
N ILE A 64 1.74 14.76 4.39
CA ILE A 64 2.67 14.44 3.30
C ILE A 64 2.38 13.03 2.76
N ASN A 65 2.18 12.05 3.63
CA ASN A 65 1.82 10.69 3.22
C ASN A 65 0.54 10.67 2.36
N VAL A 66 -0.50 11.41 2.75
CA VAL A 66 -1.76 11.51 2.00
C VAL A 66 -1.55 12.18 0.64
N ILE A 67 -0.76 13.26 0.57
CA ILE A 67 -0.43 13.92 -0.70
C ILE A 67 0.28 12.95 -1.64
N VAL A 68 1.31 12.24 -1.15
CA VAL A 68 2.05 11.26 -1.95
C VAL A 68 1.13 10.14 -2.45
N GLN A 69 0.25 9.62 -1.58
CA GLN A 69 -0.70 8.58 -1.93
C GLN A 69 -1.68 9.02 -3.02
N HIS A 70 -2.26 10.21 -2.90
CA HIS A 70 -3.23 10.68 -3.90
C HIS A 70 -2.58 11.09 -5.21
N VAL A 71 -1.37 11.67 -5.19
CA VAL A 71 -0.64 12.00 -6.41
C VAL A 71 -0.24 10.72 -7.15
N LEU A 72 0.41 9.78 -6.48
CA LEU A 72 0.93 8.58 -7.14
C LEU A 72 -0.15 7.53 -7.43
N GLY A 73 -1.11 7.36 -6.52
CA GLY A 73 -2.17 6.37 -6.64
C GLY A 73 -3.39 6.91 -7.35
N SER A 74 -4.11 7.83 -6.70
CA SER A 74 -5.43 8.27 -7.17
C SER A 74 -5.40 9.07 -8.47
N ALA A 75 -4.43 9.95 -8.64
CA ALA A 75 -4.34 10.81 -9.83
C ALA A 75 -3.67 10.08 -11.00
N LEU A 76 -2.51 9.44 -10.78
CA LEU A 76 -1.77 8.77 -11.85
C LEU A 76 -2.28 7.36 -12.18
N GLY A 77 -2.87 6.65 -11.23
CA GLY A 77 -3.35 5.28 -11.42
C GLY A 77 -4.37 5.14 -12.56
N PRO A 78 -5.48 5.90 -12.56
CA PRO A 78 -6.47 5.85 -13.65
C PRO A 78 -5.89 6.28 -15.00
N VAL A 79 -4.99 7.26 -15.02
CA VAL A 79 -4.32 7.71 -16.25
C VAL A 79 -3.46 6.59 -16.84
N PHE A 80 -2.68 5.91 -15.99
CA PHE A 80 -1.86 4.78 -16.42
C PHE A 80 -2.70 3.60 -16.89
N VAL A 81 -3.67 3.15 -16.07
CA VAL A 81 -4.55 2.02 -16.41
C VAL A 81 -5.38 2.33 -17.66
N GLY A 82 -5.90 3.55 -17.79
CA GLY A 82 -6.63 4.00 -18.98
C GLY A 82 -5.77 3.95 -20.24
N ALA A 83 -4.55 4.50 -20.18
CA ALA A 83 -3.64 4.50 -21.33
C ALA A 83 -3.22 3.08 -21.78
N VAL A 84 -3.10 2.12 -20.85
CA VAL A 84 -2.84 0.72 -21.19
C VAL A 84 -4.11 0.06 -21.75
N SER A 85 -5.28 0.34 -21.15
CA SER A 85 -6.57 -0.19 -21.59
C SER A 85 -6.93 0.27 -23.01
N ASP A 86 -6.64 1.52 -23.36
CA ASP A 86 -6.91 2.08 -24.69
C ASP A 86 -6.06 1.41 -25.79
N ARG A 87 -4.89 0.86 -25.44
CA ARG A 87 -3.97 0.22 -26.40
C ARG A 87 -4.16 -1.28 -26.53
N TYR A 88 -4.57 -1.95 -25.46
CA TYR A 88 -4.71 -3.40 -25.40
C TYR A 88 -6.17 -3.76 -25.07
N ASP A 89 -6.48 -3.84 -23.79
CA ASP A 89 -7.81 -4.05 -23.25
C ASP A 89 -7.75 -3.86 -21.71
N ILE A 90 -8.91 -3.78 -21.07
CA ILE A 90 -9.01 -3.57 -19.62
C ILE A 90 -8.46 -4.73 -18.80
N ILE A 91 -8.58 -5.97 -19.26
CA ILE A 91 -8.09 -7.15 -18.54
C ILE A 91 -6.56 -7.11 -18.50
N THR A 92 -5.92 -6.82 -19.64
CA THR A 92 -4.48 -6.60 -19.75
C THR A 92 -4.02 -5.41 -18.89
N ALA A 93 -4.80 -4.33 -18.83
CA ALA A 93 -4.47 -3.17 -18.00
C ALA A 93 -4.60 -3.44 -16.49
N LEU A 94 -5.47 -4.36 -16.07
CA LEU A 94 -5.64 -4.72 -14.66
C LEU A 94 -4.71 -5.87 -14.23
N SER A 95 -4.26 -6.71 -15.16
CA SER A 95 -3.35 -7.83 -14.87
C SER A 95 -1.94 -7.38 -14.45
N VAL A 96 -1.60 -6.10 -14.62
CA VAL A 96 -0.35 -5.51 -14.11
C VAL A 96 -0.44 -5.07 -12.63
N LEU A 97 -1.63 -4.96 -12.05
CA LEU A 97 -1.83 -4.57 -10.64
C LEU A 97 -1.10 -5.47 -9.61
N PRO A 98 -1.02 -6.81 -9.78
CA PRO A 98 -0.20 -7.66 -8.92
C PRO A 98 1.25 -7.20 -8.84
N ALA A 99 1.84 -6.74 -9.96
CA ALA A 99 3.24 -6.30 -9.98
C ALA A 99 3.46 -5.05 -9.12
N PHE A 100 2.54 -4.08 -9.15
CA PHE A 100 2.56 -2.91 -8.26
C PHE A 100 2.37 -3.31 -6.79
N SER A 101 1.56 -4.32 -6.50
CA SER A 101 1.37 -4.84 -5.15
C SER A 101 2.64 -5.53 -4.62
N ILE A 102 3.36 -6.27 -5.47
CA ILE A 102 4.68 -6.81 -5.14
C ILE A 102 5.71 -5.70 -4.93
N LEU A 103 5.71 -4.66 -5.78
CA LEU A 103 6.58 -3.51 -5.58
C LEU A 103 6.34 -2.85 -4.22
N ALA A 104 5.08 -2.64 -3.82
CA ALA A 104 4.73 -2.14 -2.49
C ALA A 104 5.25 -3.06 -1.38
N ALA A 105 5.08 -4.38 -1.52
CA ALA A 105 5.60 -5.35 -0.55
C ALA A 105 7.13 -5.25 -0.38
N VAL A 106 7.87 -5.13 -1.49
CA VAL A 106 9.33 -4.97 -1.47
C VAL A 106 9.72 -3.67 -0.77
N LEU A 107 9.05 -2.55 -1.07
CA LEU A 107 9.32 -1.27 -0.41
C LEU A 107 9.06 -1.33 1.09
N PHE A 108 7.95 -1.93 1.53
CA PHE A 108 7.67 -2.14 2.95
C PHE A 108 8.69 -3.07 3.61
N PHE A 109 9.09 -4.14 2.93
CA PHE A 109 10.10 -5.06 3.44
C PHE A 109 11.46 -4.35 3.61
N ILE A 110 11.90 -3.55 2.64
CA ILE A 110 13.11 -2.73 2.75
C ILE A 110 12.99 -1.76 3.93
N GLY A 111 11.86 -1.07 4.08
CA GLY A 111 11.62 -0.18 5.21
C GLY A 111 11.67 -0.87 6.58
N SER A 112 11.46 -2.19 6.64
CA SER A 112 11.55 -2.94 7.90
C SER A 112 12.95 -2.95 8.50
N PHE A 113 14.01 -2.88 7.68
CA PHE A 113 15.39 -2.88 8.15
C PHE A 113 15.81 -1.56 8.80
N TYR A 114 15.15 -0.45 8.44
CA TYR A 114 15.47 0.88 8.96
C TYR A 114 14.61 1.28 10.16
N TYR A 115 13.47 0.61 10.33
CA TYR A 115 12.47 0.97 11.33
C TYR A 115 13.02 1.08 12.76
N GLU A 116 13.77 0.08 13.24
CA GLU A 116 14.27 0.11 14.63
C GLU A 116 15.23 1.28 14.89
N GLY A 117 16.09 1.58 13.91
CA GLY A 117 17.03 2.70 13.99
C GLY A 117 16.32 4.06 13.96
N ASP A 118 15.31 4.20 13.10
CA ASP A 118 14.54 5.44 12.99
C ASP A 118 13.63 5.66 14.21
N ALA A 119 13.01 4.59 14.72
CA ALA A 119 12.18 4.65 15.93
C ALA A 119 13.00 4.99 17.18
N ALA A 120 14.27 4.55 17.26
CA ALA A 120 15.15 4.91 18.36
C ALA A 120 15.60 6.39 18.31
N ARG A 121 15.66 6.99 17.12
CA ARG A 121 16.02 8.41 16.91
C ARG A 121 14.85 9.36 17.12
N ALA A 122 13.62 8.87 16.98
CA ALA A 122 12.42 9.65 17.25
C ALA A 122 12.35 10.00 18.74
N GLU A 123 12.51 11.28 19.06
CA GLU A 123 12.54 11.79 20.42
C GLU A 123 11.20 11.50 21.14
N LYS A 124 11.27 10.76 22.26
CA LYS A 124 10.11 10.51 23.11
C LYS A 124 9.95 11.70 24.04
N VAL A 125 9.12 12.66 23.64
CA VAL A 125 8.73 13.77 24.51
C VAL A 125 8.11 13.19 25.78
N ALA A 126 8.75 13.40 26.93
CA ALA A 126 8.15 13.11 28.22
C ALA A 126 6.95 14.04 28.35
N ILE A 127 5.75 13.46 28.47
CA ILE A 127 4.54 14.24 28.73
C ILE A 127 4.69 14.76 30.16
N GLU A 128 5.08 16.03 30.32
CA GLU A 128 4.89 16.74 31.57
C GLU A 128 3.37 16.88 31.77
N LEU A 129 2.83 16.09 32.70
CA LEU A 129 1.48 16.27 33.20
C LEU A 129 1.48 17.54 34.04
N GLU A 130 0.96 18.64 33.47
CA GLU A 130 0.52 19.81 34.25
C GLU A 130 -0.66 19.46 35.17
#